data_AF-A0A918VF86-F1
#
_entry.id   AF-A0A918VF86-F1
#
_cell.length_a   1.000
_cell.length_b   1.000
_cell.length_c   1.000
_cell.angle_alpha   90.00
_cell.angle_beta   90.00
_cell.angle_gamma   90.00
#
_symmetry.space_group_name_H-M   'P 1'
#
loop_
_entity.id
_entity.type
_entity.pdbx_description
1 polymer ?
#
loop_
_entity_poly.entity_id
_entity_poly.type
_entity_poly.pdbx_seq_one_letter_code
_entity_poly.pdbx_strand_id
1 'polypeptide(L)'
;MGPMNWLGVVAAALVAAGIVLALRRGTSPVAALAGMLLSAAMLGHALARIGPDKLAVKPWLYFMQSGGLALAFVIPALWISQSRTGTPRAETVKDSGAFLLAYLAMGGVFFLLG
;
A
#
# COMPACT_ATOMS: atom_id res chain seq x y z
N MET A 1 -1.55 12.23 21.20
CA MET A 1 -1.63 11.15 20.19
C MET A 1 -2.04 9.91 20.95
N GLY A 2 -3.14 9.25 20.55
CA GLY A 2 -3.62 8.04 21.23
C GLY A 2 -2.64 6.87 21.13
N PRO A 3 -2.88 5.77 21.87
CA PRO A 3 -2.07 4.57 21.77
C PRO A 3 -2.06 4.04 20.33
N MET A 4 -0.88 3.63 19.87
CA MET A 4 -0.65 3.29 18.47
C MET A 4 -1.07 1.84 18.18
N ASN A 5 -1.95 1.63 17.19
CA ASN A 5 -2.41 0.30 16.78
C ASN A 5 -1.33 -0.45 15.95
N TRP A 6 -0.30 -0.95 16.62
CA TRP A 6 0.80 -1.70 16.00
C TRP A 6 0.33 -3.00 15.33
N LEU A 7 -0.73 -3.63 15.84
CA LEU A 7 -1.29 -4.82 15.23
C LEU A 7 -1.86 -4.51 13.83
N GLY A 8 -2.59 -3.40 13.69
CA GLY A 8 -3.05 -2.89 12.40
C GLY A 8 -1.91 -2.59 11.42
N VAL A 9 -0.81 -2.01 11.91
CA VAL A 9 0.39 -1.74 11.08
C VAL A 9 0.96 -3.03 10.50
N VAL A 10 1.19 -4.04 11.35
CA VAL A 10 1.77 -5.33 10.92
C VAL A 10 0.79 -6.07 10.00
N ALA A 11 -0.50 -6.12 10.35
CA ALA A 11 -1.51 -6.78 9.53
C ALA A 11 -1.63 -6.12 8.14
N ALA A 12 -1.66 -4.78 8.07
CA ALA A 12 -1.72 -4.06 6.81
C ALA A 12 -0.47 -4.32 5.96
N ALA A 13 0.71 -4.34 6.57
CA ALA A 13 1.96 -4.65 5.87
C ALA A 13 1.97 -6.07 5.30
N LEU A 14 1.52 -7.06 6.07
CA LEU A 14 1.44 -8.45 5.61
C LEU A 14 0.41 -8.64 4.50
N VAL A 15 -0.77 -8.00 4.60
CA VAL A 15 -1.80 -8.06 3.57
C VAL A 15 -1.32 -7.43 2.26
N ALA A 16 -0.72 -6.24 2.33
CA ALA A 16 -0.18 -5.56 1.15
C ALA A 16 0.92 -6.38 0.48
N ALA A 17 1.88 -6.88 1.28
CA ALA A 17 2.94 -7.74 0.79
C ALA A 17 2.35 -9.01 0.17
N GLY A 18 1.40 -9.67 0.83
CA GLY A 18 0.72 -10.86 0.32
C GLY A 18 0.06 -10.63 -1.03
N ILE A 19 -0.67 -9.51 -1.21
CA ILE A 19 -1.32 -9.17 -2.48
C ILE A 19 -0.28 -8.97 -3.58
N VAL A 20 0.77 -8.19 -3.33
CA VAL A 20 1.79 -7.96 -4.37
C VAL A 20 2.56 -9.25 -4.66
N LEU A 21 2.86 -10.07 -3.66
CA LEU A 21 3.52 -11.37 -3.84
C LEU A 21 2.66 -12.41 -4.56
N ALA A 22 1.34 -12.33 -4.44
CA ALA A 22 0.41 -13.20 -5.15
C ALA A 22 0.20 -12.77 -6.61
N LEU A 23 0.23 -11.46 -6.88
CA LEU A 23 0.01 -10.90 -8.20
C LEU A 23 1.30 -10.70 -9.02
N ARG A 24 2.47 -10.79 -8.37
CA ARG A 24 3.77 -10.64 -9.05
C ARG A 24 4.02 -11.78 -10.05
N ARG A 25 4.84 -11.46 -11.05
CA ARG A 25 5.41 -12.45 -11.98
C ARG A 25 6.93 -12.44 -11.82
N GLY A 26 7.53 -13.61 -11.64
CA GLY A 26 8.97 -13.78 -11.48
C GLY A 26 9.50 -13.63 -10.05
N THR A 27 10.82 -13.74 -9.91
CA THR A 27 11.53 -13.64 -8.63
C THR A 27 11.96 -12.21 -8.36
N SER A 28 11.55 -11.65 -7.22
CA SER A 28 11.99 -10.32 -6.78
C SER A 28 13.16 -10.46 -5.80
N PRO A 29 14.20 -9.61 -5.88
CA PRO A 29 15.29 -9.63 -4.91
C PRO A 29 14.76 -9.36 -3.50
N VAL A 30 15.38 -9.97 -2.49
CA VAL A 30 15.02 -9.82 -1.07
C VAL A 30 14.92 -8.33 -0.67
N ALA A 31 15.78 -7.48 -1.25
CA ALA A 31 15.75 -6.03 -1.03
C ALA A 31 14.44 -5.36 -1.46
N ALA A 32 13.81 -5.80 -2.56
CA ALA A 32 12.53 -5.24 -3.00
C ALA A 32 11.38 -5.65 -2.08
N LEU A 33 11.42 -6.89 -1.59
CA LEU A 33 10.51 -7.41 -0.56
C LEU A 33 10.63 -6.62 0.75
N ALA A 34 11.86 -6.37 1.21
CA ALA A 34 12.12 -5.55 2.39
C ALA A 34 11.65 -4.10 2.21
N GLY A 35 11.88 -3.51 1.03
CA GLY A 35 11.41 -2.16 0.70
C GLY A 35 9.89 -2.04 0.69
N MET A 36 9.17 -3.06 0.22
CA MET A 36 7.71 -3.13 0.28
C MET A 36 7.20 -3.20 1.72
N LEU A 37 7.79 -4.06 2.55
CA LEU A 37 7.40 -4.19 3.95
C LEU A 37 7.63 -2.89 4.72
N LEU A 38 8.76 -2.20 4.48
CA LEU A 38 9.03 -0.90 5.10
C LEU A 38 8.02 0.16 4.67
N SER A 39 7.73 0.25 3.37
CA SER A 39 6.77 1.22 2.83
C SER A 39 5.36 0.98 3.39
N ALA A 40 4.96 -0.28 3.47
CA ALA A 40 3.67 -0.65 4.03
C ALA A 40 3.60 -0.40 5.55
N ALA A 41 4.68 -0.67 6.29
CA ALA A 41 4.76 -0.33 7.71
C ALA A 41 4.68 1.19 7.95
N MET A 42 5.31 2.00 7.11
CA MET A 42 5.26 3.47 7.21
C MET A 42 3.87 4.03 6.86
N LEU A 43 3.19 3.49 5.86
CA LEU A 43 1.82 3.88 5.55
C LEU A 43 0.85 3.49 6.68
N GLY A 44 1.00 2.28 7.23
CA GLY A 44 0.25 1.86 8.41
C GLY A 44 0.56 2.75 9.63
N HIS A 45 1.81 3.14 9.82
CA HIS A 45 2.22 4.07 10.87
C HIS A 45 1.53 5.44 10.72
N ALA A 46 1.42 5.96 9.50
CA ALA A 46 0.72 7.22 9.23
C ALA A 46 -0.78 7.14 9.57
N LEU A 47 -1.45 6.05 9.21
CA LEU A 47 -2.86 5.82 9.54
C LEU A 47 -3.07 5.67 11.05
N ALA A 48 -2.26 4.86 11.72
CA ALA A 48 -2.32 4.65 13.16
C ALA A 48 -2.13 5.96 13.96
N ARG A 49 -1.41 6.94 13.40
CA ARG A 49 -1.16 8.24 14.04
C ARG A 49 -2.35 9.21 13.95
N ILE A 50 -3.26 9.01 13.00
CA ILE A 50 -4.49 9.84 12.88
C ILE A 50 -5.43 9.55 14.05
N GLY A 51 -5.43 8.30 14.53
CA GLY A 51 -6.21 7.85 15.67
C GLY A 51 -7.66 7.51 15.33
N PRO A 52 -8.28 6.60 16.10
CA PRO A 52 -9.61 6.06 15.81
C PRO A 52 -10.69 7.14 15.87
N ASP A 53 -10.58 8.10 16.79
CA ASP A 53 -11.57 9.18 16.97
C ASP A 53 -11.73 10.05 15.71
N LYS A 54 -10.64 10.28 14.96
CA LYS A 54 -10.65 11.10 13.75
C LYS A 54 -11.12 10.31 12.53
N LEU A 55 -10.76 9.02 12.48
CA LEU A 55 -11.14 8.13 11.39
C LEU A 55 -12.61 7.69 11.49
N ALA A 56 -13.17 7.59 12.70
CA ALA A 56 -14.59 7.35 12.92
C ALA A 56 -15.47 8.48 12.34
N VAL A 57 -15.01 9.73 12.43
CA VAL A 57 -15.71 10.89 11.86
C VAL A 57 -15.56 10.95 10.33
N LYS A 58 -14.46 10.42 9.79
CA LYS A 58 -14.11 10.51 8.36
C LYS A 58 -13.56 9.17 7.83
N PRO A 59 -14.40 8.14 7.68
CA PRO A 59 -13.95 6.81 7.27
C PRO A 59 -13.38 6.77 5.85
N TRP A 60 -13.72 7.73 4.98
CA TRP A 60 -13.10 7.83 3.66
C TRP A 60 -11.59 8.11 3.71
N LEU A 61 -11.05 8.61 4.84
CA LEU A 61 -9.62 8.88 5.00
C LEU A 61 -8.76 7.60 4.92
N TYR A 62 -9.29 6.44 5.35
CA TYR A 62 -8.59 5.16 5.23
C TYR A 62 -8.19 4.88 3.78
N PHE A 63 -9.16 5.00 2.86
CA PHE A 63 -8.97 4.72 1.44
C PHE A 63 -8.37 5.90 0.68
N MET A 64 -8.65 7.14 1.10
CA MET A 64 -8.09 8.33 0.48
C MET A 64 -6.58 8.42 0.70
N GLN A 65 -6.09 8.12 1.90
CA GLN A 65 -4.66 8.16 2.15
C GLN A 65 -3.91 7.02 1.49
N SER A 66 -4.44 5.79 1.60
CA SER A 66 -3.78 4.65 0.99
C SER A 66 -3.92 4.65 -0.53
N GLY A 67 -5.14 4.77 -1.06
CA GLY A 67 -5.39 4.86 -2.50
C GLY A 67 -4.77 6.11 -3.14
N GLY A 68 -4.81 7.26 -2.45
CA GLY A 68 -4.21 8.50 -2.93
C GLY A 68 -2.70 8.39 -3.12
N LEU A 69 -1.98 7.73 -2.20
CA LEU A 69 -0.55 7.46 -2.35
C LEU A 69 -0.25 6.55 -3.54
N ALA A 70 -1.07 5.51 -3.75
CA ALA A 70 -0.91 4.64 -4.91
C ALA A 70 -1.10 5.40 -6.23
N LEU A 71 -2.18 6.17 -6.34
CA LEU A 71 -2.53 6.90 -7.56
C LEU A 71 -1.58 8.07 -7.85
N ALA A 72 -1.17 8.83 -6.83
CA ALA A 72 -0.41 10.07 -7.03
C ALA A 72 1.11 9.85 -7.07
N PHE A 73 1.64 8.79 -6.46
CA PHE A 73 3.08 8.56 -6.37
C PHE A 73 3.51 7.23 -7.00
N VAL A 74 2.94 6.12 -6.55
CA VAL A 74 3.42 4.79 -6.95
C VAL A 74 3.19 4.53 -8.43
N ILE A 75 1.97 4.75 -8.93
CA ILE A 75 1.63 4.52 -10.33
C ILE A 75 2.47 5.43 -11.25
N PRO A 76 2.54 6.75 -11.06
CA PRO A 76 3.40 7.59 -11.90
C PRO A 76 4.86 7.16 -11.91
N ALA A 77 5.42 6.79 -10.74
CA ALA A 77 6.79 6.30 -10.65
C ALA A 77 7.00 4.99 -11.44
N LEU A 78 6.06 4.04 -11.36
CA LEU A 78 6.10 2.81 -12.15
C LEU A 78 6.07 3.11 -13.65
N TRP A 79 5.18 4.01 -14.09
CA TRP A 79 5.07 4.36 -15.51
C TRP A 79 6.33 5.07 -16.03
N ILE A 80 6.92 5.97 -15.25
CA ILE A 80 8.20 6.62 -15.61
C ILE A 80 9.33 5.59 -15.67
N SER A 81 9.41 4.67 -14.71
CA SER A 81 10.48 3.67 -14.67
C SER A 81 10.34 2.65 -15.81
N GLN A 82 9.16 2.08 -15.98
CA GLN A 82 8.90 0.99 -16.93
C GLN A 82 8.90 1.45 -18.38
N SER A 83 8.51 2.70 -18.64
CA SER A 83 8.64 3.30 -19.98
C SER A 83 10.09 3.45 -20.43
N ARG A 84 11.03 3.68 -19.49
CA ARG A 84 12.47 3.76 -19.79
C ARG A 84 13.10 2.39 -20.07
N THR A 85 12.58 1.34 -19.47
CA THR A 85 13.10 -0.04 -19.62
C THR A 85 12.43 -0.80 -20.77
N GLY A 86 11.50 -0.19 -21.50
CA GLY A 86 10.81 -0.82 -22.64
C GLY A 86 9.77 -1.87 -22.23
N THR A 87 9.31 -1.86 -20.98
CA THR A 87 8.31 -2.81 -20.49
C THR A 87 6.98 -2.60 -21.24
N PRO A 88 6.28 -3.67 -21.65
CA PRO A 88 4.98 -3.54 -22.31
C PRO A 88 3.97 -2.79 -21.45
N ARG A 89 3.23 -1.83 -22.03
CA ARG A 89 2.20 -1.04 -21.30
C ARG A 89 1.18 -1.91 -20.57
N ALA A 90 0.83 -3.07 -21.15
CA ALA A 90 -0.11 -4.00 -20.55
C ALA A 90 0.41 -4.60 -19.23
N GLU A 91 1.73 -4.74 -19.07
CA GLU A 91 2.35 -5.19 -17.82
C GLU A 91 2.37 -4.05 -16.79
N THR A 92 2.72 -2.84 -17.22
CA THR A 92 2.68 -1.66 -16.35
C THR A 92 1.29 -1.39 -15.77
N VAL A 93 0.22 -1.62 -16.56
CA VAL A 93 -1.17 -1.53 -16.08
C VAL A 93 -1.47 -2.59 -15.02
N LYS A 94 -1.01 -3.84 -15.24
CA LYS A 94 -1.22 -4.93 -14.27
C LYS A 94 -0.49 -4.65 -12.96
N ASP A 95 0.76 -4.20 -13.03
CA ASP A 95 1.55 -3.82 -11.86
C ASP A 95 0.90 -2.65 -11.12
N SER A 96 0.43 -1.63 -11.86
CA SER A 96 -0.31 -0.50 -11.29
C SER A 96 -1.56 -0.97 -10.53
N GLY A 97 -2.30 -1.91 -11.11
CA GLY A 97 -3.47 -2.53 -10.49
C GLY A 97 -3.13 -3.31 -9.22
N ALA A 98 -2.04 -4.08 -9.24
CA ALA A 98 -1.57 -4.83 -8.07
C ALA A 98 -1.21 -3.91 -6.89
N PHE A 99 -0.48 -2.82 -7.15
CA PHE A 99 -0.15 -1.83 -6.12
C PHE A 99 -1.38 -1.08 -5.61
N LEU A 100 -2.30 -0.69 -6.51
CA LEU A 100 -3.55 -0.03 -6.10
C LEU A 100 -4.37 -0.93 -5.18
N LEU A 101 -4.56 -2.20 -5.55
CA LEU A 101 -5.27 -3.17 -4.73
C LEU A 101 -4.60 -3.39 -3.37
N ALA A 102 -3.26 -3.49 -3.35
CA ALA A 102 -2.50 -3.65 -2.11
C ALA A 102 -2.71 -2.45 -1.16
N TYR A 103 -2.62 -1.22 -1.67
CA TYR A 103 -2.81 -0.01 -0.85
C TYR A 103 -4.26 0.14 -0.39
N LEU A 104 -5.25 -0.17 -1.24
CA LEU A 104 -6.66 -0.17 -0.83
C LEU A 104 -6.93 -1.20 0.27
N ALA A 105 -6.35 -2.40 0.14
CA ALA A 105 -6.45 -3.44 1.16
C ALA A 105 -5.84 -3.01 2.50
N MET A 106 -4.73 -2.26 2.50
CA MET A 106 -4.19 -1.67 3.73
C MET A 106 -5.18 -0.73 4.42
N GLY A 107 -5.81 0.16 3.65
CA GLY A 107 -6.88 1.02 4.16
C GLY A 107 -8.03 0.19 4.74
N GLY A 108 -8.39 -0.91 4.06
CA GLY A 108 -9.39 -1.88 4.52
C GLY A 108 -9.03 -2.55 5.84
N VAL A 109 -7.76 -2.94 6.05
CA VAL A 109 -7.31 -3.53 7.32
C VAL A 109 -7.53 -2.58 8.49
N PHE A 110 -7.15 -1.30 8.34
CA PHE A 110 -7.40 -0.31 9.38
C PHE A 110 -8.88 0.03 9.55
N PHE A 111 -9.64 0.06 8.46
CA PHE A 111 -11.09 0.22 8.53
C PHE A 111 -11.77 -0.91 9.32
N LEU A 112 -11.30 -2.15 9.20
CA LEU A 112 -11.83 -3.31 9.92
C LEU A 112 -11.34 -3.41 11.37
N LEU A 113 -10.11 -2.96 11.65
CA LEU A 113 -9.48 -3.13 12.96
C LEU A 113 -9.71 -1.97 13.94
N GLY A 114 -10.16 -0.80 13.47
CA GLY A 114 -10.58 0.33 14.31
C GLY A 114 -9.49 0.87 15.23
#